data_AF-E4U1V3-F1
#
_entry.id   AF-E4U1V3-F1
#
_cell.length_a   1.000
_cell.length_b   1.000
_cell.length_c   1.000
_cell.angle_alpha   90.00
_cell.angle_beta   90.00
_cell.angle_gamma   90.00
#
_symmetry.space_group_name_H-M   'P 1'
#
loop_
_entity.id
_entity.type
_entity.pdbx_description
1 polymer ?
#
loop_
_entity_poly.entity_id
_entity_poly.type
_entity_poly.pdbx_seq_one_letter_code
_entity_poly.pdbx_strand_id
1 'polypeptide(L)'
;MKELKEKIFQAQSEGDIASLYVLESQAHETFDEDTLMAYYANILDLALERLTNALENLEKLDMTEVQDFATLRALYEYAIEHYSAGSATDASALFEVLGGISNDEAFSAAMKVHRAGCDSRISFDDFIDEYVDMAATQNGGKFYISFFKKEIE
;
A
#
# COMPACT_ATOMS: atom_id res chain seq x y z
N MET A 1 4.96 -4.70 -26.21
CA MET A 1 4.40 -5.86 -25.48
C MET A 1 5.46 -6.90 -25.08
N LYS A 2 6.23 -7.50 -26.02
CA LYS A 2 7.23 -8.54 -25.68
C LYS A 2 8.33 -8.04 -24.73
N GLU A 3 8.93 -6.89 -25.04
CA GLU A 3 9.98 -6.28 -24.21
C GLU A 3 9.48 -5.90 -22.79
N LEU A 4 8.24 -5.40 -22.68
CA LEU A 4 7.62 -5.10 -21.39
C LEU A 4 7.46 -6.37 -20.54
N LYS A 5 6.94 -7.46 -21.14
CA LYS A 5 6.79 -8.74 -20.45
C LYS A 5 8.14 -9.31 -20.00
N GLU A 6 9.21 -9.13 -20.79
CA GLU A 6 10.57 -9.54 -20.40
C GLU A 6 11.09 -8.74 -19.20
N LYS A 7 10.90 -7.40 -19.18
CA LYS A 7 11.29 -6.55 -18.05
C LYS A 7 10.52 -6.90 -16.78
N ILE A 8 9.21 -7.14 -16.90
CA ILE A 8 8.36 -7.56 -15.78
C ILE A 8 8.81 -8.92 -15.24
N PHE A 9 9.03 -9.89 -16.12
CA PHE A 9 9.50 -11.21 -15.72
C PHE A 9 10.85 -11.15 -14.99
N GLN A 10 11.77 -10.31 -15.45
CA GLN A 10 13.05 -10.09 -14.78
C GLN A 10 12.85 -9.51 -13.38
N ALA A 11 12.09 -8.42 -13.27
CA ALA A 11 11.81 -7.77 -11.98
C ALA A 11 11.11 -8.72 -11.00
N GLN A 12 10.13 -9.50 -11.47
CA GLN A 12 9.47 -10.54 -10.68
C GLN A 12 10.47 -11.61 -10.18
N SER A 13 11.36 -12.08 -11.06
CA SER A 13 12.35 -13.10 -10.72
C SER A 13 13.38 -12.63 -9.70
N GLU A 14 13.64 -11.32 -9.66
CA GLU A 14 14.56 -10.68 -8.72
C GLU A 14 13.86 -10.19 -7.44
N GLY A 15 12.53 -10.29 -7.37
CA GLY A 15 11.73 -9.71 -6.29
C GLY A 15 11.80 -8.18 -6.23
N ASP A 16 12.06 -7.51 -7.36
CA ASP A 16 12.21 -6.06 -7.45
C ASP A 16 10.84 -5.37 -7.64
N ILE A 17 10.19 -5.09 -6.51
CA ILE A 17 8.87 -4.47 -6.44
C ILE A 17 8.96 -3.01 -6.93
N ALA A 18 10.07 -2.33 -6.67
CA ALA A 18 10.28 -0.96 -7.12
C ALA A 18 10.27 -0.86 -8.65
N SER A 19 11.00 -1.74 -9.33
CA SER A 19 10.99 -1.81 -10.80
C SER A 19 9.61 -2.15 -11.35
N LEU A 20 8.82 -2.98 -10.67
CA LEU A 20 7.44 -3.23 -11.06
C LEU A 20 6.61 -1.94 -10.98
N TYR A 21 6.72 -1.15 -9.92
CA TYR A 21 6.02 0.15 -9.90
C TYR A 21 6.52 1.13 -10.97
N VAL A 22 7.78 1.08 -11.39
CA VAL A 22 8.29 1.89 -12.52
C VAL A 22 7.63 1.49 -13.85
N LEU A 23 7.30 0.20 -14.03
CA LEU A 23 6.67 -0.34 -15.24
C LEU A 23 5.14 -0.21 -15.23
N GLU A 24 4.54 0.22 -14.12
CA GLU A 24 3.09 0.27 -13.87
C GLU A 24 2.32 1.02 -14.97
N SER A 25 2.74 2.25 -15.30
CA SER A 25 2.06 3.06 -16.33
C SER A 25 2.05 2.35 -17.69
N GLN A 26 3.16 1.70 -18.06
CA GLN A 26 3.25 0.99 -19.32
C GLN A 26 2.43 -0.31 -19.31
N ALA A 27 2.37 -0.99 -18.17
CA ALA A 27 1.51 -2.15 -17.97
C ALA A 27 0.03 -1.76 -18.13
N HIS A 28 -0.40 -0.66 -17.49
CA HIS A 28 -1.77 -0.17 -17.57
C HIS A 28 -2.21 0.21 -18.99
N GLU A 29 -1.31 0.80 -19.78
CA GLU A 29 -1.59 1.16 -21.18
C GLU A 29 -1.59 -0.04 -22.14
N THR A 30 -0.92 -1.14 -21.78
CA THR A 30 -0.65 -2.25 -22.71
C THR A 30 -1.46 -3.50 -22.43
N PHE A 31 -1.77 -3.77 -21.16
CA PHE A 31 -2.40 -5.02 -20.74
C PHE A 31 -3.91 -4.93 -20.73
N ASP A 32 -4.56 -6.06 -21.01
CA ASP A 32 -5.97 -6.25 -20.70
C ASP A 32 -6.16 -6.33 -19.17
N GLU A 33 -7.41 -6.21 -18.74
CA GLU A 33 -7.81 -6.19 -17.33
C GLU A 33 -7.32 -7.44 -16.58
N ASP A 34 -7.53 -8.64 -17.12
CA ASP A 34 -7.10 -9.90 -16.50
C ASP A 34 -5.57 -9.94 -16.30
N THR A 35 -4.81 -9.53 -17.31
CA THR A 35 -3.34 -9.49 -17.26
C THR A 35 -2.85 -8.42 -16.27
N LEU A 36 -3.53 -7.27 -16.21
CA LEU A 36 -3.22 -6.20 -15.28
C LEU A 36 -3.54 -6.60 -13.83
N MET A 37 -4.65 -7.30 -13.59
CA MET A 37 -4.97 -7.86 -12.28
C MET A 37 -3.89 -8.86 -11.83
N ALA A 38 -3.48 -9.76 -12.72
CA ALA A 38 -2.39 -10.70 -12.44
C ALA A 38 -1.07 -9.96 -12.15
N TYR A 39 -0.82 -8.84 -12.83
CA TYR A 39 0.36 -8.00 -12.58
C TYR A 39 0.39 -7.45 -11.15
N TYR A 40 -0.70 -6.83 -10.69
CA TYR A 40 -0.80 -6.33 -9.31
C TYR A 40 -0.80 -7.45 -8.26
N ALA A 41 -1.41 -8.59 -8.55
CA ALA A 41 -1.34 -9.76 -7.66
C ALA A 41 0.11 -10.22 -7.42
N ASN A 42 0.95 -10.22 -8.46
CA ASN A 42 2.38 -10.56 -8.30
C ASN A 42 3.14 -9.53 -7.44
N ILE A 43 2.84 -8.24 -7.59
CA ILE A 43 3.43 -7.19 -6.74
C ILE A 43 3.07 -7.45 -5.28
N LEU A 44 1.79 -7.76 -5.02
CA LEU A 44 1.30 -8.05 -3.68
C LEU A 44 1.94 -9.31 -3.09
N ASP A 45 2.05 -10.39 -3.86
CA ASP A 45 2.69 -11.64 -3.40
C ASP A 45 4.14 -11.40 -2.94
N LEU A 46 4.92 -10.65 -3.72
CA LEU A 46 6.29 -10.27 -3.36
C LEU A 46 6.33 -9.38 -2.12
N ALA A 47 5.39 -8.44 -1.98
CA ALA A 47 5.31 -7.57 -0.82
C ALA A 47 4.95 -8.34 0.46
N LEU A 48 4.05 -9.32 0.37
CA LEU A 48 3.68 -10.21 1.49
C LEU A 48 4.84 -11.12 1.90
N GLU A 49 5.62 -11.63 0.94
CA GLU A 49 6.84 -12.38 1.23
C GLU A 49 7.85 -11.51 1.99
N ARG A 50 8.10 -10.27 1.52
CA ARG A 50 8.98 -9.33 2.23
C ARG A 50 8.47 -8.96 3.62
N LEU A 51 7.16 -8.74 3.77
CA LEU A 51 6.56 -8.50 5.08
C LEU A 51 6.82 -9.67 6.03
N THR A 52 6.62 -10.90 5.56
CA THR A 52 6.85 -12.12 6.35
C THR A 52 8.30 -12.21 6.79
N ASN A 53 9.25 -12.02 5.87
CA ASN A 53 10.68 -12.03 6.17
C ASN A 53 11.06 -10.95 7.20
N ALA A 54 10.53 -9.72 7.05
CA ALA A 54 10.80 -8.63 7.99
C ALA A 54 10.27 -8.94 9.39
N LEU A 55 9.07 -9.53 9.49
CA LEU A 55 8.49 -9.95 10.76
C LEU A 55 9.30 -11.06 11.43
N GLU A 56 9.72 -12.07 10.67
CA GLU A 56 10.53 -13.19 11.18
C GLU A 56 11.90 -12.74 11.68
N ASN A 57 12.51 -11.76 10.99
CA ASN A 57 13.82 -11.22 11.34
C ASN A 57 13.76 -10.07 12.36
N LEU A 58 12.56 -9.67 12.81
CA LEU A 58 12.33 -8.50 13.67
C LEU A 58 12.90 -7.20 13.07
N GLU A 59 12.89 -7.10 11.74
CA GLU A 59 13.35 -5.95 10.98
C GLU A 59 12.23 -4.92 10.83
N LYS A 60 12.62 -3.66 10.62
CA LYS A 60 11.70 -2.58 10.26
C LYS A 60 11.95 -2.18 8.82
N LEU A 61 10.88 -1.88 8.09
CA LEU A 61 10.97 -1.38 6.72
C LEU A 61 11.27 0.11 6.73
N ASP A 62 12.30 0.51 5.96
CA ASP A 62 12.77 1.89 5.87
C ASP A 62 12.26 2.57 4.60
N MET A 63 11.44 3.61 4.76
CA MET A 63 10.86 4.32 3.60
C MET A 63 11.89 5.08 2.75
N THR A 64 13.12 5.26 3.23
CA THR A 64 14.23 5.83 2.44
C THR A 64 14.85 4.80 1.51
N GLU A 65 14.68 3.51 1.78
CA GLU A 65 15.08 2.42 0.91
C GLU A 65 13.99 2.16 -0.13
N VAL A 66 14.34 2.27 -1.41
CA VAL A 66 13.38 2.26 -2.53
C VAL A 66 12.51 1.00 -2.55
N GLN A 67 13.10 -0.14 -2.21
CA GLN A 67 12.41 -1.41 -2.19
C GLN A 67 11.45 -1.54 -1.01
N ASP A 68 11.81 -1.03 0.17
CA ASP A 68 10.96 -1.03 1.36
C ASP A 68 9.81 -0.04 1.20
N PHE A 69 10.08 1.11 0.59
CA PHE A 69 9.05 2.05 0.15
C PHE A 69 8.03 1.38 -0.78
N ALA A 70 8.49 0.66 -1.80
CA ALA A 70 7.63 -0.04 -2.74
C ALA A 70 6.83 -1.17 -2.06
N THR A 71 7.45 -1.87 -1.10
CA THR A 71 6.80 -2.90 -0.29
C THR A 71 5.66 -2.31 0.56
N LEU A 72 5.95 -1.23 1.30
CA LEU A 72 4.96 -0.54 2.14
C LEU A 72 3.82 0.05 1.31
N ARG A 73 4.11 0.56 0.10
CA ARG A 73 3.09 1.03 -0.84
C ARG A 73 2.12 -0.09 -1.22
N ALA A 74 2.63 -1.24 -1.68
CA ALA A 74 1.80 -2.37 -2.09
C ALA A 74 0.88 -2.88 -0.96
N LEU A 75 1.44 -3.00 0.25
CA LEU A 75 0.67 -3.46 1.40
C LEU A 75 -0.37 -2.43 1.85
N TYR A 76 -0.07 -1.13 1.75
CA TYR A 76 -1.03 -0.07 2.03
C TYR A 76 -2.17 -0.04 1.01
N GLU A 77 -1.86 -0.16 -0.29
CA GLU A 77 -2.87 -0.26 -1.36
C GLU A 77 -3.81 -1.45 -1.11
N TYR A 78 -3.26 -2.59 -0.71
CA TYR A 78 -4.04 -3.76 -0.32
C TYR A 78 -4.93 -3.50 0.91
N ALA A 79 -4.42 -2.83 1.94
CA ALA A 79 -5.23 -2.45 3.10
C ALA A 79 -6.41 -1.52 2.74
N ILE A 80 -6.18 -0.58 1.82
CA ILE A 80 -7.21 0.33 1.30
C ILE A 80 -8.23 -0.41 0.44
N GLU A 81 -7.81 -1.38 -0.38
CA GLU A 81 -8.74 -2.23 -1.14
C GLU A 81 -9.70 -2.95 -0.18
N HIS A 82 -9.18 -3.58 0.88
CA HIS A 82 -10.01 -4.20 1.91
C HIS A 82 -10.95 -3.21 2.60
N TYR A 83 -10.45 -2.02 2.94
CA TYR A 83 -11.29 -1.02 3.60
C TYR A 83 -12.44 -0.55 2.69
N SER A 84 -12.12 -0.22 1.44
CA SER A 84 -13.10 0.21 0.43
C SER A 84 -14.10 -0.89 0.05
N ALA A 85 -13.70 -2.16 0.12
CA ALA A 85 -14.59 -3.31 -0.07
C ALA A 85 -15.50 -3.59 1.14
N GLY A 86 -15.36 -2.85 2.25
CA GLY A 86 -16.13 -3.04 3.48
C GLY A 86 -15.57 -4.12 4.40
N SER A 87 -14.40 -4.69 4.10
CA SER A 87 -13.66 -5.64 4.94
C SER A 87 -12.87 -4.92 6.05
N ALA A 88 -13.56 -4.08 6.84
CA ALA A 88 -12.93 -3.19 7.81
C ALA A 88 -12.08 -3.93 8.87
N THR A 89 -12.45 -5.15 9.26
CA THR A 89 -11.66 -5.94 10.22
C THR A 89 -10.30 -6.34 9.64
N ASP A 90 -10.27 -6.81 8.40
CA ASP A 90 -9.02 -7.21 7.73
C ASP A 90 -8.15 -5.99 7.44
N ALA A 91 -8.76 -4.89 6.97
CA ALA A 91 -8.09 -3.61 6.79
C ALA A 91 -7.47 -3.07 8.09
N SER A 92 -8.21 -3.11 9.21
CA SER A 92 -7.70 -2.68 10.53
C SER A 92 -6.44 -3.45 10.93
N ALA A 93 -6.47 -4.78 10.79
CA ALA A 93 -5.31 -5.62 11.09
C ALA A 93 -4.11 -5.29 10.20
N LEU A 94 -4.34 -5.05 8.90
CA LEU A 94 -3.28 -4.64 7.98
C LEU A 94 -2.68 -3.27 8.35
N PHE A 95 -3.50 -2.27 8.70
CA PHE A 95 -3.01 -0.97 9.14
C PHE A 95 -2.22 -1.07 10.46
N GLU A 96 -2.64 -1.91 11.40
CA GLU A 96 -1.88 -2.19 12.62
C GLU A 96 -0.50 -2.77 12.30
N VAL A 97 -0.43 -3.77 11.43
CA VAL A 97 0.84 -4.38 11.01
C VAL A 97 1.73 -3.36 10.29
N LEU A 98 1.18 -2.56 9.38
CA LEU A 98 1.92 -1.56 8.61
C LEU A 98 2.53 -0.47 9.51
N GLY A 99 1.74 0.07 10.44
CA GLY A 99 2.26 1.03 11.42
C GLY A 99 3.24 0.39 12.41
N GLY A 100 3.14 -0.92 12.60
CA GLY A 100 4.06 -1.70 13.44
C GLY A 100 5.37 -2.05 12.74
N ILE A 101 5.42 -2.21 11.42
CA ILE A 101 6.62 -2.69 10.71
C ILE A 101 7.47 -1.55 10.12
N SER A 102 6.91 -0.37 9.88
CA SER A 102 7.68 0.77 9.38
C SER A 102 8.51 1.45 10.47
N ASN A 103 9.65 2.03 10.09
CA ASN A 103 10.40 2.95 10.96
C ASN A 103 10.01 4.44 10.78
N ASP A 104 9.14 4.75 9.81
CA ASP A 104 8.70 6.12 9.55
C ASP A 104 7.57 6.51 10.51
N GLU A 105 7.85 7.48 11.38
CA GLU A 105 6.91 7.89 12.43
C GLU A 105 5.63 8.52 11.85
N ALA A 106 5.73 9.25 10.75
CA ALA A 106 4.59 9.94 10.14
C ALA A 106 3.63 8.95 9.46
N PHE A 107 4.17 7.96 8.76
CA PHE A 107 3.43 6.85 8.19
C PHE A 107 2.77 6.03 9.30
N SER A 108 3.53 5.67 10.33
CA SER A 108 3.02 4.92 11.48
C SER A 108 1.88 5.64 12.20
N ALA A 109 1.99 6.97 12.34
CA ALA A 109 0.92 7.80 12.89
C ALA A 109 -0.31 7.82 11.98
N ALA A 110 -0.14 7.95 10.66
CA ALA A 110 -1.25 7.91 9.71
C ALA A 110 -1.97 6.55 9.73
N MET A 111 -1.25 5.42 9.82
CA MET A 111 -1.86 4.09 9.90
C MET A 111 -2.76 3.93 11.13
N LYS A 112 -2.42 4.56 12.27
CA LYS A 112 -3.29 4.56 13.45
C LYS A 112 -4.64 5.24 13.18
N VAL A 113 -4.66 6.31 12.39
CA VAL A 113 -5.90 7.00 12.02
C VAL A 113 -6.75 6.13 11.07
N HIS A 114 -6.14 5.46 10.10
CA HIS A 114 -6.85 4.51 9.22
C HIS A 114 -7.47 3.36 10.01
N ARG A 115 -6.67 2.77 10.90
CA ARG A 115 -7.10 1.73 11.82
C ARG A 115 -8.27 2.21 12.67
N ALA A 116 -8.19 3.41 13.26
CA ALA A 116 -9.27 3.96 14.06
C ALA A 116 -10.57 4.11 13.24
N GLY A 117 -10.49 4.53 11.98
CA GLY A 117 -11.64 4.55 11.08
C GLY A 117 -12.29 3.17 10.92
N CYS A 118 -11.47 2.15 10.68
CA CYS A 118 -11.92 0.77 10.56
C CYS A 118 -12.54 0.24 11.87
N ASP A 119 -11.86 0.45 13.00
CA ASP A 119 -12.28 -0.02 14.33
C ASP A 119 -13.59 0.64 14.77
N SER A 120 -13.79 1.91 14.40
CA SER A 120 -15.03 2.66 14.62
C SER A 120 -16.12 2.39 13.58
N ARG A 121 -15.89 1.43 12.66
CA ARG A 121 -16.83 1.01 11.60
C ARG A 121 -17.30 2.15 10.70
N ILE A 122 -16.46 3.15 10.51
CA ILE A 122 -16.71 4.23 9.56
C ILE A 122 -16.55 3.61 8.17
N SER A 123 -17.46 3.90 7.22
CA SER A 123 -17.29 3.43 5.85
C SER A 123 -16.10 4.14 5.20
N PHE A 124 -15.47 3.54 4.19
CA PHE A 124 -14.35 4.22 3.52
C PHE A 124 -14.78 5.56 2.91
N ASP A 125 -15.98 5.64 2.34
CA ASP A 125 -16.53 6.88 1.78
C ASP A 125 -16.70 7.96 2.87
N ASP A 126 -17.31 7.62 4.02
CA ASP A 126 -17.46 8.56 5.13
C ASP A 126 -16.11 8.98 5.73
N PHE A 127 -15.15 8.05 5.78
CA PHE A 127 -13.79 8.34 6.23
C PHE A 127 -13.13 9.40 5.34
N ILE A 128 -13.21 9.24 4.02
CA ILE A 128 -12.68 10.20 3.05
C ILE A 128 -13.38 11.56 3.19
N ASP A 129 -14.70 11.57 3.24
CA ASP A 129 -15.48 12.81 3.23
C ASP A 129 -15.34 13.61 4.52
N GLU A 130 -15.40 12.94 5.67
CA GLU A 130 -15.46 13.62 6.95
C GLU A 130 -14.10 13.80 7.62
N TYR A 131 -13.17 12.86 7.44
CA TYR A 131 -11.94 12.79 8.23
C TYR A 131 -10.69 13.15 7.44
N VAL A 132 -10.69 12.95 6.12
CA VAL A 132 -9.50 13.19 5.29
C VAL A 132 -9.49 14.60 4.71
N ASP A 133 -8.36 15.29 4.82
CA ASP A 133 -8.08 16.49 4.03
C ASP A 133 -7.52 16.06 2.66
N MET A 134 -8.43 15.88 1.70
CA MET A 134 -8.09 15.42 0.36
C MET A 134 -7.19 16.40 -0.39
N ALA A 135 -7.39 17.70 -0.22
CA ALA A 135 -6.58 18.72 -0.89
C ALA A 135 -5.14 18.70 -0.36
N ALA A 136 -4.97 18.64 0.97
CA ALA A 136 -3.65 18.53 1.57
C ALA A 136 -2.97 17.19 1.24
N THR A 137 -3.72 16.09 1.23
CA THR A 137 -3.21 14.76 0.86
C THR A 137 -2.67 14.73 -0.57
N GLN A 138 -3.42 15.24 -1.55
CA GLN A 138 -2.98 15.31 -2.93
C GLN A 138 -1.73 16.18 -3.10
N ASN A 139 -1.69 17.34 -2.44
CA ASN A 139 -0.53 18.25 -2.49
C ASN A 139 0.69 17.68 -1.75
N GLY A 140 0.50 16.78 -0.79
CA GLY A 140 1.56 16.16 -0.01
C GLY A 140 2.41 15.15 -0.80
N GLY A 141 1.91 14.62 -1.92
CA GLY A 141 2.66 13.74 -2.81
C GLY A 141 3.04 12.38 -2.20
N LYS A 142 2.36 11.95 -1.13
CA LYS A 142 2.57 10.63 -0.50
C LYS A 142 1.66 9.59 -1.16
N PHE A 143 2.09 8.33 -1.17
CA PHE A 143 1.26 7.22 -1.64
C PHE A 143 0.12 6.85 -0.69
N TYR A 144 0.14 7.39 0.53
CA TYR A 144 -0.84 7.12 1.58
C TYR A 144 -1.56 8.40 2.02
N ILE A 145 -2.77 8.26 2.55
CA ILE A 145 -3.52 9.37 3.10
C ILE A 145 -2.82 9.86 4.37
N SER A 146 -2.43 11.13 4.43
CA SER A 146 -1.58 11.62 5.51
C SER A 146 -2.03 12.91 6.16
N PHE A 147 -3.14 13.49 5.71
CA PHE A 147 -3.69 14.72 6.27
C PHE A 147 -5.14 14.50 6.67
N PHE A 148 -5.43 14.82 7.93
CA PHE A 148 -6.72 14.54 8.55
C PHE A 148 -7.31 15.83 9.13
N LYS A 149 -8.63 16.02 8.97
CA LYS A 149 -9.39 17.21 9.41
C LYS A 149 -9.65 17.19 10.92
N LYS A 150 -9.83 16.00 11.48
CA LYS A 150 -10.19 15.75 12.88
C LYS A 150 -9.65 14.37 13.30
N GLU A 151 -9.47 14.18 14.60
CA GLU A 151 -9.13 12.87 15.16
C GLU A 151 -10.35 11.93 15.12
N ILE A 152 -10.08 10.63 15.18
CA ILE A 152 -11.08 9.57 15.33
C ILE A 152 -10.90 9.03 16.75
N GLU A 153 -11.93 9.22 17.58
CA GLU A 153 -12.00 8.69 18.96
C GLU A 153 -12.29 7.19 18.98
#